data_AF-A0A1A8H8I1-F1
#
_entry.id   AF-A0A1A8H8I1-F1
#
_cell.length_a   1.000
_cell.length_b   1.000
_cell.length_c   1.000
_cell.angle_alpha   90.00
_cell.angle_beta   90.00
_cell.angle_gamma   90.00
#
_symmetry.space_group_name_H-M   'P 1'
#
loop_
_entity.id
_entity.type
_entity.pdbx_description
1 polymer ?
#
loop_
_entity_poly.entity_id
_entity_poly.type
_entity_poly.pdbx_seq_one_letter_code
_entity_poly.pdbx_strand_id
1 'polypeptide(L)'
;SSLMWNSLPGGLFALPQYSTSLRDFPFYYAKLGIKPNPKFTAIIHVVTPLVSLSQPVMKLLVAVAKSQYCAQVIILWNCDKALPAKHRWPATAVPVVVIEGENKVISSRFLPYDTIPTEAVFSLDEDTVLSTTEVDFALTVWQSFPDRLVGYPARSHFWDSNKERWGYTSKWTNDYSMVLTGAAVYHKYYHYLYTTYLPASLRTMVDQMSNCEDILMNFLVSSVTKLPPIKVTQKKQYKETMMGQSSRASRWADPDHFAQRQTCMNKFANWFGTMPLVHSQMRLDPVLFKDQVSILRKKYREIERL
;
A
#
# COMPACT_ATOMS: atom_id res chain seq x y z
N SER A 1 11.67 14.83 26.51
CA SER A 1 12.49 14.07 25.54
C SER A 1 13.01 15.03 24.48
N SER A 2 14.31 15.33 24.47
CA SER A 2 14.97 16.19 23.46
C SER A 2 14.92 15.58 22.05
N LEU A 3 14.80 14.26 21.95
CA LEU A 3 14.67 13.50 20.70
C LEU A 3 13.41 13.90 19.89
N MET A 4 12.29 14.20 20.55
CA MET A 4 11.03 14.50 19.84
C MET A 4 11.02 15.89 19.21
N TRP A 5 11.58 16.89 19.88
CA TRP A 5 11.47 18.29 19.47
C TRP A 5 12.53 18.71 18.45
N ASN A 6 13.73 18.12 18.54
CA ASN A 6 14.88 18.53 17.71
C ASN A 6 15.15 17.58 16.54
N SER A 7 14.19 16.72 16.17
CA SER A 7 14.40 15.80 15.06
C SER A 7 13.12 15.60 14.27
N LEU A 8 13.24 15.49 12.93
CA LEU A 8 12.10 15.15 12.07
C LEU A 8 11.46 13.83 12.54
N PRO A 9 10.12 13.75 12.57
CA PRO A 9 9.14 14.71 12.05
C PRO A 9 8.69 15.80 13.07
N GLY A 10 9.35 15.90 14.22
CA GLY A 10 8.98 16.80 15.32
C GLY A 10 7.85 16.24 16.19
N GLY A 11 7.41 17.04 17.17
CA GLY A 11 6.31 16.67 18.07
C GLY A 11 4.92 16.63 17.41
N LEU A 12 4.74 17.28 16.24
CA LEU A 12 3.44 17.39 15.57
C LEU A 12 2.84 16.03 15.18
N PHE A 13 3.70 15.09 14.80
CA PHE A 13 3.29 13.78 14.30
C PHE A 13 3.59 12.64 15.28
N ALA A 14 4.04 12.94 16.49
CA ALA A 14 4.22 11.98 17.57
C ALA A 14 3.08 12.16 18.59
N LEU A 15 1.92 11.57 18.30
CA LEU A 15 0.70 11.81 19.07
C LEU A 15 0.69 10.95 20.34
N PRO A 16 0.68 11.55 21.55
CA PRO A 16 0.71 10.81 22.82
C PRO A 16 -0.54 9.95 23.05
N GLN A 17 -1.64 10.26 22.36
CA GLN A 17 -2.87 9.48 22.37
C GLN A 17 -2.73 8.13 21.64
N TYR A 18 -1.73 7.98 20.77
CA TYR A 18 -1.39 6.70 20.14
C TYR A 18 -0.50 5.86 21.05
N SER A 19 0.62 6.44 21.50
CA SER A 19 1.55 5.79 22.42
C SER A 19 2.44 6.84 23.10
N THR A 20 2.85 6.53 24.33
CA THR A 20 3.87 7.28 25.07
C THR A 20 5.30 6.77 24.80
N SER A 21 5.43 5.64 24.11
CA SER A 21 6.71 4.99 23.81
C SER A 21 7.20 5.36 22.40
N LEU A 22 8.40 5.94 22.32
CA LEU A 22 9.01 6.31 21.04
C LEU A 22 9.19 5.12 20.08
N ARG A 23 9.24 3.89 20.61
CA ARG A 23 9.45 2.68 19.82
C ARG A 23 8.25 2.29 18.96
N ASP A 24 7.10 2.91 19.18
CA ASP A 24 5.87 2.60 18.44
C ASP A 24 5.69 3.52 17.22
N PHE A 25 6.62 4.47 17.03
CA PHE A 25 6.61 5.40 15.91
C PHE A 25 7.76 5.07 14.94
N PRO A 26 7.48 4.83 13.65
CA PRO A 26 8.45 4.23 12.73
C PRO A 26 9.66 5.12 12.45
N PHE A 27 9.48 6.45 12.51
CA PHE A 27 10.53 7.44 12.26
C PHE A 27 11.54 7.61 13.41
N TYR A 28 11.37 6.88 14.53
CA TYR A 28 12.38 6.81 15.59
C TYR A 28 13.24 5.54 15.54
N TYR A 29 12.94 4.57 14.66
CA TYR A 29 13.58 3.24 14.69
C TYR A 29 15.08 3.33 14.45
N ALA A 30 15.50 4.09 13.44
CA ALA A 30 16.91 4.31 13.13
C ALA A 30 17.68 4.96 14.29
N LYS A 31 17.09 5.96 14.95
CA LYS A 31 17.72 6.66 16.10
C LYS A 31 17.83 5.77 17.33
N LEU A 32 16.87 4.87 17.52
CA LEU A 32 16.83 3.92 18.63
C LEU A 32 17.62 2.63 18.35
N GLY A 33 18.10 2.42 17.13
CA GLY A 33 18.75 1.17 16.71
C GLY A 33 17.80 -0.05 16.72
N ILE A 34 16.49 0.18 16.61
CA ILE A 34 15.46 -0.87 16.66
C ILE A 34 15.12 -1.29 15.23
N LYS A 35 14.92 -2.60 15.04
CA LYS A 35 14.38 -3.15 13.79
C LYS A 35 12.89 -3.51 13.98
N PRO A 36 12.04 -3.27 12.98
CA PRO A 36 10.63 -3.68 13.02
C PRO A 36 10.50 -5.20 13.11
N ASN A 37 9.41 -5.67 13.70
CA ASN A 37 9.07 -7.10 13.69
C ASN A 37 8.99 -7.62 12.23
N PRO A 38 9.56 -8.80 11.92
CA PRO A 38 9.51 -9.36 10.57
C PRO A 38 8.15 -9.90 10.14
N LYS A 39 7.09 -9.71 10.94
CA LYS A 39 5.73 -10.14 10.60
C LYS A 39 4.87 -8.98 10.10
N PHE A 40 3.95 -9.28 9.18
CA PHE A 40 2.97 -8.33 8.68
C PHE A 40 1.54 -8.88 8.73
N THR A 41 0.58 -7.96 8.76
CA THR A 41 -0.84 -8.24 8.57
C THR A 41 -1.22 -7.77 7.17
N ALA A 42 -1.75 -8.67 6.35
CA ALA A 42 -2.29 -8.29 5.05
C ALA A 42 -3.72 -7.77 5.19
N ILE A 43 -4.05 -6.71 4.46
CA ILE A 43 -5.42 -6.23 4.30
C ILE A 43 -5.74 -6.29 2.82
N ILE A 44 -6.64 -7.20 2.44
CA ILE A 44 -7.15 -7.32 1.07
C ILE A 44 -8.51 -6.63 1.03
N HIS A 45 -8.58 -5.54 0.27
CA HIS A 45 -9.82 -4.78 0.08
C HIS A 45 -10.65 -5.39 -1.04
N VAL A 46 -11.79 -5.99 -0.68
CA VAL A 46 -12.67 -6.72 -1.59
C VAL A 46 -13.93 -5.92 -1.81
N VAL A 47 -14.20 -5.58 -3.07
CA VAL A 47 -15.30 -4.70 -3.49
C VAL A 47 -16.19 -5.34 -4.54
N THR A 48 -15.81 -6.51 -5.05
CA THR A 48 -16.62 -7.30 -5.97
C THR A 48 -17.04 -8.64 -5.34
N PRO A 49 -18.18 -9.21 -5.77
CA PRO A 49 -18.63 -10.49 -5.23
C PRO A 49 -17.69 -11.63 -5.65
N LEU A 50 -17.55 -12.62 -4.76
CA LEU A 50 -16.83 -13.85 -5.06
C LEU A 50 -17.76 -14.80 -5.83
N VAL A 51 -17.53 -14.91 -7.13
CA VAL A 51 -18.28 -15.74 -8.08
C VAL A 51 -17.52 -17.01 -8.48
N SER A 52 -16.18 -17.02 -8.40
CA SER A 52 -15.35 -18.16 -8.82
C SER A 52 -14.07 -18.27 -7.98
N LEU A 53 -13.64 -19.52 -7.72
CA LEU A 53 -12.35 -19.83 -7.08
C LEU A 53 -11.14 -19.42 -7.94
N SER A 54 -11.36 -19.17 -9.24
CA SER A 54 -10.30 -18.71 -10.17
C SER A 54 -10.03 -17.21 -10.11
N GLN A 55 -10.84 -16.43 -9.37
CA GLN A 55 -10.68 -14.97 -9.28
C GLN A 55 -9.33 -14.58 -8.67
N PRO A 56 -8.76 -13.42 -9.07
CA PRO A 56 -7.46 -12.95 -8.59
C PRO A 56 -7.35 -12.91 -7.06
N VAL A 57 -8.41 -12.46 -6.37
CA VAL A 57 -8.46 -12.37 -4.91
C VAL A 57 -8.16 -13.69 -4.20
N MET A 58 -8.58 -14.82 -4.78
CA MET A 58 -8.35 -16.16 -4.22
C MET A 58 -6.90 -16.57 -4.36
N LYS A 59 -6.31 -16.32 -5.53
CA LYS A 59 -4.88 -16.58 -5.79
C LYS A 59 -4.00 -15.67 -4.93
N LEU A 60 -4.38 -14.40 -4.79
CA LEU A 60 -3.70 -13.43 -3.96
C LEU A 60 -3.73 -13.84 -2.49
N LEU A 61 -4.89 -14.23 -1.95
CA LEU A 61 -5.03 -14.73 -0.59
C LEU A 61 -4.08 -15.91 -0.33
N VAL A 62 -4.05 -16.91 -1.22
CA VAL A 62 -3.14 -18.06 -1.09
C VAL A 62 -1.67 -17.62 -1.15
N ALA A 63 -1.30 -16.75 -2.09
CA ALA A 63 0.08 -16.29 -2.25
C ALA A 63 0.59 -15.53 -1.02
N VAL A 64 -0.25 -14.66 -0.45
CA VAL A 64 0.05 -13.88 0.76
C VAL A 64 0.09 -14.77 1.99
N ALA A 65 -0.90 -15.64 2.18
CA ALA A 65 -0.99 -16.54 3.32
C ALA A 65 0.13 -17.60 3.36
N LYS A 66 0.76 -17.89 2.22
CA LYS A 66 1.93 -18.78 2.11
C LYS A 66 3.24 -18.12 2.56
N SER A 67 3.28 -16.79 2.67
CA SER A 67 4.47 -16.07 3.13
C SER A 67 4.83 -16.50 4.55
N GLN A 68 6.10 -16.82 4.78
CA GLN A 68 6.63 -17.12 6.12
C GLN A 68 6.53 -15.92 7.08
N TYR A 69 6.34 -14.71 6.53
CA TYR A 69 6.25 -13.48 7.29
C TYR A 69 4.80 -13.03 7.53
N CYS A 70 3.81 -13.65 6.89
CA CYS A 70 2.41 -13.31 7.14
C CYS A 70 2.03 -13.77 8.56
N ALA A 71 1.52 -12.86 9.39
CA ALA A 71 0.92 -13.20 10.67
C ALA A 71 -0.57 -13.49 10.54
N GLN A 72 -1.26 -12.74 9.69
CA GLN A 72 -2.70 -12.79 9.52
C GLN A 72 -3.09 -12.12 8.19
N VAL A 73 -4.18 -12.60 7.59
CA VAL A 73 -4.85 -11.90 6.48
C VAL A 73 -6.21 -11.39 6.96
N ILE A 74 -6.47 -10.11 6.72
CA ILE A 74 -7.76 -9.48 6.91
C ILE A 74 -8.38 -9.30 5.52
N ILE A 75 -9.52 -9.94 5.30
CA ILE A 75 -10.38 -9.66 4.15
C ILE A 75 -11.34 -8.56 4.57
N LEU A 76 -11.15 -7.37 4.02
CA LEU A 76 -12.08 -6.26 4.23
C LEU A 76 -13.18 -6.34 3.16
N TRP A 77 -14.34 -6.84 3.55
CA TRP A 77 -15.47 -7.10 2.67
C TRP A 77 -16.33 -5.85 2.49
N ASN A 78 -15.96 -5.04 1.51
CA ASN A 78 -16.69 -3.84 1.07
C ASN A 78 -17.52 -4.13 -0.19
N CYS A 79 -18.13 -5.30 -0.26
CA CYS A 79 -19.07 -5.66 -1.31
C CYS A 79 -20.49 -5.67 -0.75
N ASP A 80 -21.47 -5.13 -1.47
CA ASP A 80 -22.88 -5.12 -1.06
C ASP A 80 -23.53 -6.52 -1.10
N LYS A 81 -22.87 -7.49 -1.73
CA LYS A 81 -23.33 -8.88 -1.74
C LYS A 81 -22.95 -9.59 -0.45
N ALA A 82 -23.76 -10.59 -0.10
CA ALA A 82 -23.55 -11.40 1.08
C ALA A 82 -22.16 -12.06 1.08
N LEU A 83 -21.57 -12.16 2.27
CA LEU A 83 -20.28 -12.78 2.46
C LEU A 83 -20.29 -14.24 1.99
N PRO A 84 -19.25 -14.72 1.29
CA PRO A 84 -19.11 -16.12 0.95
C PRO A 84 -19.05 -17.00 2.20
N ALA A 85 -19.79 -18.11 2.15
CA ALA A 85 -19.74 -19.15 3.19
C ALA A 85 -18.29 -19.61 3.44
N LYS A 86 -17.98 -19.92 4.70
CA LYS A 86 -16.60 -20.22 5.15
C LYS A 86 -15.86 -21.24 4.29
N HIS A 87 -16.55 -22.29 3.81
CA HIS A 87 -15.95 -23.34 2.97
C HIS A 87 -15.51 -22.87 1.57
N ARG A 88 -15.96 -21.69 1.11
CA ARG A 88 -15.53 -21.13 -0.18
C ARG A 88 -14.15 -20.48 -0.11
N TRP A 89 -13.67 -20.14 1.09
CA TRP A 89 -12.34 -19.57 1.29
C TRP A 89 -11.29 -20.69 1.29
N PRO A 90 -10.09 -20.47 0.71
CA PRO A 90 -9.03 -21.45 0.71
C PRO A 90 -8.54 -21.72 2.14
N ALA A 91 -8.18 -22.98 2.42
CA ALA A 91 -7.45 -23.31 3.64
C ALA A 91 -6.07 -22.62 3.62
N THR A 92 -5.72 -22.01 4.74
CA THR A 92 -4.49 -21.22 4.89
C THR A 92 -3.78 -21.59 6.19
N ALA A 93 -2.44 -21.45 6.20
CA ALA A 93 -1.63 -21.74 7.38
C ALA A 93 -1.67 -20.61 8.43
N VAL A 94 -2.14 -19.43 8.03
CA VAL A 94 -2.28 -18.24 8.88
C VAL A 94 -3.75 -17.91 9.07
N PRO A 95 -4.14 -17.26 10.17
CA PRO A 95 -5.53 -16.84 10.38
C PRO A 95 -6.02 -15.91 9.26
N VAL A 96 -7.23 -16.19 8.76
CA VAL A 96 -7.97 -15.31 7.85
C VAL A 96 -9.19 -14.78 8.59
N VAL A 97 -9.21 -13.48 8.81
CA VAL A 97 -10.32 -12.78 9.45
C VAL A 97 -11.05 -11.98 8.38
N VAL A 98 -12.37 -12.06 8.39
CA VAL A 98 -13.21 -11.25 7.52
C VAL A 98 -13.84 -10.15 8.35
N ILE A 99 -13.71 -8.91 7.88
CA ILE A 99 -14.39 -7.75 8.47
C ILE A 99 -15.38 -7.22 7.45
N GLU A 100 -16.66 -7.23 7.81
CA GLU A 100 -17.71 -6.51 7.09
C GLU A 100 -17.83 -5.12 7.74
N GLY A 101 -17.34 -4.09 7.05
CA GLY A 101 -17.40 -2.72 7.56
C GLY A 101 -18.84 -2.20 7.60
N GLU A 102 -19.19 -1.45 8.66
CA GLU A 102 -20.49 -0.77 8.79
C GLU A 102 -20.74 0.19 7.61
N ASN A 103 -19.70 0.96 7.26
CA ASN A 103 -19.68 1.86 6.12
C ASN A 103 -18.68 1.33 5.07
N LYS A 104 -19.18 0.85 3.94
CA LYS A 104 -18.39 0.24 2.85
C LYS A 104 -17.72 1.29 1.96
N VAL A 105 -16.94 2.19 2.56
CA VAL A 105 -16.20 3.26 1.86
C VAL A 105 -14.76 2.85 1.55
N ILE A 106 -14.12 3.53 0.59
CA ILE A 106 -12.79 3.14 0.13
C ILE A 106 -11.71 3.30 1.20
N SER A 107 -11.86 4.29 2.09
CA SER A 107 -10.89 4.57 3.14
C SER A 107 -11.00 3.63 4.36
N SER A 108 -12.01 2.75 4.43
CA SER A 108 -12.18 1.80 5.54
C SER A 108 -10.94 0.93 5.76
N ARG A 109 -10.16 0.67 4.71
CA ARG A 109 -8.87 -0.06 4.79
C ARG A 109 -7.79 0.62 5.62
N PHE A 110 -7.98 1.88 6.01
CA PHE A 110 -7.06 2.67 6.84
C PHE A 110 -7.60 2.94 8.24
N LEU A 111 -8.72 2.32 8.63
CA LEU A 111 -9.19 2.38 10.01
C LEU A 111 -8.23 1.61 10.94
N PRO A 112 -7.96 2.11 12.15
CA PRO A 112 -7.05 1.48 13.10
C PRO A 112 -7.72 0.28 13.78
N TYR A 113 -7.96 -0.80 13.04
CA TYR A 113 -8.59 -1.99 13.58
C TYR A 113 -7.70 -2.64 14.65
N ASP A 114 -8.26 -2.89 15.84
CA ASP A 114 -7.57 -3.60 16.94
C ASP A 114 -7.11 -5.01 16.55
N THR A 115 -7.73 -5.58 15.52
CA THR A 115 -7.39 -6.88 14.94
C THR A 115 -6.10 -6.87 14.10
N ILE A 116 -5.39 -5.74 13.99
CA ILE A 116 -4.08 -5.64 13.33
C ILE A 116 -2.96 -5.78 14.39
N PRO A 117 -2.41 -6.99 14.61
CA PRO A 117 -1.41 -7.20 15.66
C PRO A 117 -0.01 -6.67 15.29
N THR A 118 0.28 -6.52 13.99
CA THR A 118 1.64 -6.23 13.51
C THR A 118 1.88 -4.74 13.25
N GLU A 119 3.15 -4.33 13.26
CA GLU A 119 3.57 -2.98 12.89
C GLU A 119 3.47 -2.75 11.38
N ALA A 120 3.78 -3.78 10.58
CA ALA A 120 3.73 -3.74 9.13
C ALA A 120 2.35 -4.11 8.60
N VAL A 121 1.71 -3.20 7.87
CA VAL A 121 0.46 -3.47 7.16
C VAL A 121 0.77 -3.62 5.68
N PHE A 122 0.43 -4.77 5.11
CA PHE A 122 0.48 -4.98 3.67
C PHE A 122 -0.92 -4.78 3.08
N SER A 123 -1.14 -3.61 2.49
CA SER A 123 -2.43 -3.26 1.89
C SER A 123 -2.47 -3.67 0.42
N LEU A 124 -3.55 -4.33 0.03
CA LEU A 124 -3.72 -4.99 -1.26
C LEU A 124 -5.13 -4.76 -1.83
N ASP A 125 -5.21 -4.50 -3.14
CA ASP A 125 -6.49 -4.54 -3.88
C ASP A 125 -6.81 -5.98 -4.29
N GLU A 126 -8.09 -6.34 -4.37
CA GLU A 126 -8.57 -7.68 -4.76
C GLU A 126 -8.08 -8.19 -6.13
N ASP A 127 -7.69 -7.30 -7.04
CA ASP A 127 -7.20 -7.60 -8.39
C ASP A 127 -5.67 -7.65 -8.48
N THR A 128 -4.98 -7.52 -7.35
CA THR A 128 -3.53 -7.54 -7.27
C THR A 128 -3.00 -8.95 -7.54
N VAL A 129 -2.04 -9.04 -8.45
CA VAL A 129 -1.35 -10.30 -8.77
C VAL A 129 0.05 -10.23 -8.22
N LEU A 130 0.33 -10.91 -7.10
CA LEU A 130 1.67 -11.04 -6.51
C LEU A 130 1.96 -12.49 -6.14
N SER A 131 3.19 -12.92 -6.37
CA SER A 131 3.72 -14.19 -5.87
C SER A 131 4.18 -14.05 -4.41
N THR A 132 4.29 -15.18 -3.69
CA THR A 132 4.78 -15.19 -2.30
C THR A 132 6.17 -14.57 -2.17
N THR A 133 7.06 -14.78 -3.14
CA THR A 133 8.42 -14.21 -3.13
C THR A 133 8.42 -12.70 -3.33
N GLU A 134 7.50 -12.18 -4.14
CA GLU A 134 7.28 -10.73 -4.26
C GLU A 134 6.76 -10.17 -2.92
N VAL A 135 5.80 -10.83 -2.28
CA VAL A 135 5.28 -10.43 -0.97
C VAL A 135 6.41 -10.35 0.08
N ASP A 136 7.23 -11.41 0.17
CA ASP A 136 8.38 -11.49 1.07
C ASP A 136 9.42 -10.39 0.79
N PHE A 137 9.69 -10.12 -0.49
CA PHE A 137 10.63 -9.08 -0.90
C PHE A 137 10.17 -7.68 -0.51
N ALA A 138 8.90 -7.34 -0.74
CA ALA A 138 8.36 -6.03 -0.38
C ALA A 138 8.48 -5.78 1.13
N LEU A 139 8.20 -6.79 1.96
CA LEU A 139 8.39 -6.69 3.40
C LEU A 139 9.86 -6.50 3.77
N THR A 140 10.76 -7.30 3.20
CA THR A 140 12.20 -7.22 3.46
C THR A 140 12.73 -5.81 3.17
N VAL A 141 12.28 -5.21 2.06
CA VAL A 141 12.59 -3.82 1.72
C VAL A 141 11.98 -2.86 2.74
N TRP A 142 10.71 -3.03 3.10
CA TRP A 142 10.04 -2.17 4.09
C TRP A 142 10.74 -2.18 5.45
N GLN A 143 11.29 -3.30 5.90
CA GLN A 143 12.05 -3.35 7.15
C GLN A 143 13.29 -2.44 7.17
N SER A 144 13.83 -2.10 5.99
CA SER A 144 14.94 -1.15 5.84
C SER A 144 14.47 0.31 5.78
N PHE A 145 13.17 0.54 5.54
CA PHE A 145 12.55 1.85 5.39
C PHE A 145 11.18 1.90 6.11
N PRO A 146 11.10 1.57 7.42
CA PRO A 146 9.83 1.33 8.11
C PRO A 146 8.93 2.56 8.21
N ASP A 147 9.51 3.74 8.10
CA ASP A 147 8.82 5.03 8.08
C ASP A 147 8.22 5.38 6.71
N ARG A 148 8.55 4.65 5.64
CA ARG A 148 8.12 5.00 4.27
C ARG A 148 7.12 3.98 3.72
N LEU A 149 6.34 4.42 2.73
CA LEU A 149 5.54 3.52 1.89
C LEU A 149 6.46 2.73 0.96
N VAL A 150 6.35 1.40 0.95
CA VAL A 150 7.12 0.52 0.06
C VAL A 150 6.17 -0.30 -0.78
N GLY A 151 6.30 -0.30 -2.11
CA GLY A 151 5.34 -1.05 -2.94
C GLY A 151 5.57 -0.97 -4.43
N TYR A 152 4.60 -1.47 -5.19
CA TYR A 152 4.73 -1.74 -6.63
C TYR A 152 4.20 -0.62 -7.53
N PRO A 153 2.96 -0.11 -7.34
CA PRO A 153 2.34 0.79 -8.31
C PRO A 153 2.86 2.21 -8.12
N ALA A 154 3.86 2.59 -8.89
CA ALA A 154 4.40 3.94 -8.84
C ALA A 154 3.57 4.92 -9.69
N ARG A 155 3.34 6.12 -9.16
CA ARG A 155 2.72 7.27 -9.82
C ARG A 155 3.49 8.53 -9.48
N SER A 156 3.22 9.61 -10.20
CA SER A 156 3.89 10.88 -9.95
C SER A 156 2.91 12.05 -9.94
N HIS A 157 3.38 13.15 -9.39
CA HIS A 157 2.77 14.46 -9.55
C HIS A 157 3.61 15.32 -10.49
N PHE A 158 3.05 16.44 -10.94
CA PHE A 158 3.77 17.46 -11.67
C PHE A 158 3.12 18.82 -11.45
N TRP A 159 3.85 19.90 -11.70
CA TRP A 159 3.29 21.24 -11.77
C TRP A 159 2.88 21.54 -13.21
N ASP A 160 1.61 21.87 -13.44
CA ASP A 160 1.14 22.36 -14.74
C ASP A 160 1.27 23.88 -14.77
N SER A 161 2.38 24.39 -15.31
CA SER A 161 2.65 25.84 -15.36
C SER A 161 1.59 26.63 -16.14
N ASN A 162 0.91 26.02 -17.11
CA ASN A 162 -0.12 26.70 -17.89
C ASN A 162 -1.43 26.87 -17.11
N LYS A 163 -1.68 25.99 -16.14
CA LYS A 163 -2.90 26.00 -15.32
C LYS A 163 -2.65 26.41 -13.88
N GLU A 164 -1.40 26.71 -13.54
CA GLU A 164 -0.90 27.06 -12.21
C GLU A 164 -1.44 26.12 -11.12
N ARG A 165 -1.38 24.81 -11.39
CA ARG A 165 -1.94 23.81 -10.48
C ARG A 165 -1.15 22.52 -10.50
N TRP A 166 -1.24 21.77 -9.41
CA TRP A 166 -0.66 20.44 -9.32
C TRP A 166 -1.46 19.45 -10.15
N GLY A 167 -0.77 18.52 -10.78
CA GLY A 167 -1.34 17.47 -11.59
C GLY A 167 -0.92 16.07 -11.12
N TYR A 168 -1.80 15.10 -11.31
CA TYR A 168 -1.54 13.68 -11.16
C TYR A 168 -1.15 13.07 -12.51
N THR A 169 -0.17 12.16 -12.53
CA THR A 169 0.20 11.45 -13.75
C THR A 169 0.38 9.95 -13.51
N SER A 170 -0.17 9.17 -14.44
CA SER A 170 0.05 7.73 -14.58
C SER A 170 1.08 7.38 -15.64
N LYS A 171 1.74 8.37 -16.24
CA LYS A 171 2.81 8.15 -17.22
C LYS A 171 3.94 7.35 -16.58
N TRP A 172 4.42 6.35 -17.30
CA TRP A 172 5.56 5.56 -16.91
C TRP A 172 6.85 6.33 -17.22
N THR A 173 7.39 6.98 -16.20
CA THR A 173 8.68 7.68 -16.26
C THR A 173 9.66 7.04 -15.29
N ASN A 174 10.93 7.47 -15.33
CA ASN A 174 11.94 7.07 -14.34
C ASN A 174 11.77 7.78 -12.99
N ASP A 175 10.80 8.67 -12.89
CA ASP A 175 10.55 9.51 -11.74
C ASP A 175 9.16 9.23 -11.15
N TYR A 176 9.07 9.15 -9.84
CA TYR A 176 7.80 8.93 -9.14
C TYR A 176 7.82 9.66 -7.80
N SER A 177 6.63 9.97 -7.30
CA SER A 177 6.46 10.61 -6.00
C SER A 177 5.43 9.90 -5.12
N MET A 178 4.81 8.85 -5.64
CA MET A 178 3.75 8.09 -4.98
C MET A 178 3.91 6.60 -5.26
N VAL A 179 3.57 5.80 -4.26
CA VAL A 179 3.33 4.35 -4.39
C VAL A 179 1.91 4.08 -3.90
N LEU A 180 1.06 3.58 -4.80
CA LEU A 180 -0.35 3.38 -4.48
C LEU A 180 -0.54 2.24 -3.48
N THR A 181 -1.45 2.44 -2.53
CA THR A 181 -1.72 1.51 -1.43
C THR A 181 -2.41 0.22 -1.85
N GLY A 182 -2.79 0.09 -3.12
CA GLY A 182 -3.32 -1.16 -3.67
C GLY A 182 -2.32 -2.31 -3.75
N ALA A 183 -1.02 -2.04 -3.59
CA ALA A 183 -0.01 -3.06 -3.35
C ALA A 183 1.22 -2.45 -2.67
N ALA A 184 1.08 -2.13 -1.38
CA ALA A 184 2.12 -1.48 -0.60
C ALA A 184 2.15 -1.93 0.87
N VAL A 185 3.35 -1.91 1.45
CA VAL A 185 3.64 -2.10 2.86
C VAL A 185 3.94 -0.75 3.50
N TYR A 186 3.37 -0.51 4.67
CA TYR A 186 3.61 0.69 5.48
C TYR A 186 3.34 0.41 6.97
N HIS A 187 3.74 1.34 7.83
CA HIS A 187 3.55 1.22 9.27
C HIS A 187 2.09 1.46 9.69
N LYS A 188 1.55 0.65 10.60
CA LYS A 188 0.16 0.77 11.11
C LYS A 188 -0.15 2.14 11.74
N TYR A 189 0.87 2.84 12.24
CA TYR A 189 0.70 4.18 12.80
C TYR A 189 0.06 5.16 11.80
N TYR A 190 0.26 4.94 10.48
CA TYR A 190 -0.37 5.77 9.47
C TYR A 190 -1.89 5.58 9.38
N HIS A 191 -2.46 4.45 9.84
CA HIS A 191 -3.92 4.31 10.03
C HIS A 191 -4.42 5.26 11.12
N TYR A 192 -3.68 5.35 12.23
CA TYR A 192 -4.01 6.24 13.32
C TYR A 192 -3.96 7.70 12.87
N LEU A 193 -2.87 8.13 12.22
CA LEU A 193 -2.76 9.48 11.67
C LEU A 193 -3.84 9.77 10.61
N TYR A 194 -4.13 8.81 9.71
CA TYR A 194 -5.18 8.99 8.71
C TYR A 194 -6.54 9.27 9.38
N THR A 195 -6.85 8.55 10.46
CA THR A 195 -8.13 8.64 11.16
C THR A 195 -8.22 9.80 12.15
N THR A 196 -7.11 10.20 12.78
CA THR A 196 -7.14 11.16 13.90
C THR A 196 -6.50 12.52 13.57
N TYR A 197 -5.50 12.55 12.69
CA TYR A 197 -4.77 13.78 12.35
C TYR A 197 -5.37 14.47 11.12
N LEU A 198 -5.74 13.72 10.08
CA LEU A 198 -6.40 14.31 8.92
C LEU A 198 -7.77 14.90 9.31
N PRO A 199 -8.26 15.95 8.63
CA PRO A 199 -9.54 16.55 8.94
C PRO A 199 -10.65 15.66 8.38
N ALA A 200 -11.79 15.63 9.08
CA ALA A 200 -12.96 14.88 8.62
C ALA A 200 -13.38 15.28 7.20
N SER A 201 -13.28 16.56 6.84
CA SER A 201 -13.64 17.06 5.51
C SER A 201 -12.84 16.42 4.36
N LEU A 202 -11.53 16.18 4.54
CA LEU A 202 -10.73 15.50 3.52
C LEU A 202 -11.08 14.02 3.43
N ARG A 203 -11.30 13.35 4.57
CA ARG A 203 -11.72 11.94 4.59
C ARG A 203 -13.08 11.76 3.92
N THR A 204 -14.06 12.59 4.28
CA THR A 204 -15.39 12.56 3.68
C THR A 204 -15.35 12.84 2.18
N MET A 205 -14.50 13.76 1.71
CA MET A 205 -14.30 13.98 0.27
C MET A 205 -13.81 12.71 -0.43
N VAL A 206 -12.78 12.04 0.11
CA VAL A 206 -12.25 10.78 -0.43
C VAL A 206 -13.34 9.71 -0.48
N ASP A 207 -14.13 9.57 0.59
CA ASP A 207 -15.18 8.57 0.68
C ASP A 207 -16.32 8.83 -0.31
N GLN A 208 -16.74 10.09 -0.46
CA GLN A 208 -17.75 10.50 -1.44
C GLN A 208 -17.29 10.28 -2.88
N MET A 209 -16.01 10.52 -3.16
CA MET A 209 -15.42 10.31 -4.48
C MET A 209 -15.12 8.82 -4.76
N SER A 210 -15.06 7.98 -3.72
CA SER A 210 -14.60 6.59 -3.79
C SER A 210 -13.24 6.47 -4.51
N ASN A 211 -12.34 7.43 -4.25
CA ASN A 211 -11.08 7.62 -4.96
C ASN A 211 -10.10 8.46 -4.10
N CYS A 212 -8.83 8.49 -4.50
CA CYS A 212 -7.77 9.33 -3.93
C CYS A 212 -7.36 9.01 -2.49
N GLU A 213 -7.83 7.92 -1.88
CA GLU A 213 -7.41 7.46 -0.56
C GLU A 213 -5.91 7.11 -0.57
N ASP A 214 -5.43 6.53 -1.68
CA ASP A 214 -4.04 6.20 -1.92
C ASP A 214 -3.17 7.46 -2.04
N ILE A 215 -3.63 8.47 -2.77
CA ILE A 215 -2.98 9.78 -2.90
C ILE A 215 -2.92 10.46 -1.53
N LEU A 216 -4.03 10.50 -0.79
CA LEU A 216 -4.09 11.14 0.52
C LEU A 216 -3.14 10.46 1.51
N MET A 217 -3.05 9.13 1.48
CA MET A 217 -2.07 8.37 2.27
C MET A 217 -0.63 8.75 1.90
N ASN A 218 -0.31 8.88 0.61
CA ASN A 218 1.03 9.32 0.18
C ASN A 218 1.34 10.76 0.63
N PHE A 219 0.37 11.67 0.55
CA PHE A 219 0.51 13.04 1.07
C PHE A 219 0.79 13.01 2.58
N LEU A 220 0.01 12.25 3.35
CA LEU A 220 0.19 12.10 4.79
C LEU A 220 1.60 11.59 5.13
N VAL A 221 2.02 10.45 4.57
CA VAL A 221 3.32 9.84 4.87
C VAL A 221 4.48 10.75 4.45
N SER A 222 4.40 11.39 3.28
CA SER A 222 5.43 12.31 2.81
C SER A 222 5.46 13.60 3.65
N SER A 223 4.31 14.07 4.13
CA SER A 223 4.24 15.25 5.01
C SER A 223 4.90 15.01 6.37
N VAL A 224 4.76 13.79 6.90
CA VAL A 224 5.38 13.34 8.15
C VAL A 224 6.89 13.19 7.94
N THR A 225 7.30 12.31 7.03
CA THR A 225 8.70 11.90 6.90
C THR A 225 9.58 12.90 6.16
N LYS A 226 8.99 13.72 5.29
CA LYS A 226 9.71 14.52 4.26
C LYS A 226 10.55 13.66 3.31
N LEU A 227 10.18 12.39 3.15
CA LEU A 227 10.88 11.44 2.29
C LEU A 227 9.93 10.92 1.20
N PRO A 228 10.46 10.54 0.01
CA PRO A 228 9.66 9.92 -1.04
C PRO A 228 9.19 8.51 -0.63
N PRO A 229 8.30 7.83 -1.33
CA PRO A 229 8.09 6.39 -1.15
C PRO A 229 9.24 5.55 -1.74
N ILE A 230 9.24 4.23 -1.53
CA ILE A 230 10.18 3.27 -2.14
C ILE A 230 9.45 2.37 -3.12
N LYS A 231 9.87 2.38 -4.37
CA LYS A 231 9.38 1.47 -5.41
C LYS A 231 10.14 0.15 -5.38
N VAL A 232 9.41 -0.96 -5.39
CA VAL A 232 9.95 -2.31 -5.60
C VAL A 232 9.55 -2.85 -6.96
N THR A 233 10.51 -3.50 -7.61
CA THR A 233 10.42 -4.19 -8.91
C THR A 233 9.82 -3.40 -10.08
N GLN A 234 10.09 -3.87 -11.30
CA GLN A 234 9.41 -3.35 -12.49
C GLN A 234 8.26 -4.27 -12.88
N LYS A 235 7.08 -4.09 -12.26
CA LYS A 235 5.88 -4.80 -12.69
C LYS A 235 5.04 -3.94 -13.63
N LYS A 236 5.15 -4.16 -14.95
CA LYS A 236 4.33 -3.45 -15.96
C LYS A 236 2.83 -3.73 -15.78
N GLN A 237 2.46 -4.91 -15.29
CA GLN A 237 1.08 -5.32 -14.97
C GLN A 237 1.04 -5.96 -13.58
N TYR A 238 0.73 -5.16 -12.55
CA TYR A 238 0.49 -5.67 -11.19
C TYR A 238 -0.99 -6.00 -10.94
N LYS A 239 -1.88 -5.51 -11.83
CA LYS A 239 -3.28 -5.88 -11.94
C LYS A 239 -3.46 -6.71 -13.21
N GLU A 240 -4.26 -7.76 -13.14
CA GLU A 240 -4.66 -8.50 -14.34
C GLU A 240 -5.43 -7.53 -15.26
N THR A 241 -4.92 -7.31 -16.48
CA THR A 241 -5.68 -6.53 -17.46
C THR A 241 -6.85 -7.43 -17.83
N MET A 242 -8.08 -7.03 -17.46
CA MET A 242 -9.32 -7.71 -17.82
C MET A 242 -9.54 -7.66 -19.35
N MET A 243 -8.66 -8.26 -20.14
CA MET A 243 -8.77 -8.36 -21.60
C MET A 243 -9.75 -9.47 -22.04
N GLY A 244 -10.58 -9.98 -21.11
CA GLY A 244 -11.47 -11.11 -21.41
C GLY A 244 -12.81 -11.14 -20.68
N GLN A 245 -13.20 -10.10 -19.94
CA GLN A 245 -14.53 -10.06 -19.32
C GLN A 245 -15.31 -8.81 -19.74
N SER A 246 -16.20 -9.03 -20.71
CA SER A 246 -17.18 -8.11 -21.26
C SER A 246 -18.31 -7.80 -20.28
N SER A 247 -18.05 -7.10 -19.17
CA SER A 247 -19.17 -6.49 -18.41
C SER A 247 -18.88 -5.29 -17.50
N ARG A 248 -17.64 -4.82 -17.29
CA ARG A 248 -17.39 -3.49 -16.68
C ARG A 248 -15.98 -3.00 -17.02
N ALA A 249 -15.88 -1.81 -17.62
CA ALA A 249 -14.61 -1.11 -17.74
C ALA A 249 -13.96 -1.03 -16.36
N SER A 250 -12.64 -1.27 -16.27
CA SER A 250 -11.90 -1.03 -15.03
C SER A 250 -12.19 0.39 -14.55
N ARG A 251 -12.50 0.60 -13.25
CA ARG A 251 -12.71 1.96 -12.70
C ARG A 251 -11.56 2.90 -13.03
N TRP A 252 -10.37 2.35 -13.25
CA TRP A 252 -9.17 3.10 -13.63
C TRP A 252 -9.11 3.56 -15.09
N ALA A 253 -9.96 3.01 -15.95
CA ALA A 253 -10.10 3.40 -17.35
C ALA A 253 -11.18 4.50 -17.56
N ASP A 254 -11.91 4.86 -16.51
CA ASP A 254 -12.90 5.94 -16.52
C ASP A 254 -12.19 7.31 -16.62
N PRO A 255 -12.52 8.16 -17.62
CA PRO A 255 -12.00 9.52 -17.70
C PRO A 255 -12.26 10.35 -16.44
N ASP A 256 -13.41 10.17 -15.79
CA ASP A 256 -13.78 10.89 -14.57
C ASP A 256 -12.84 10.51 -13.43
N HIS A 257 -12.43 9.25 -13.35
CA HIS A 257 -11.49 8.78 -12.35
C HIS A 257 -10.14 9.54 -12.41
N PHE A 258 -9.62 9.82 -13.62
CA PHE A 258 -8.39 10.59 -13.75
C PHE A 258 -8.60 12.07 -13.42
N ALA A 259 -9.71 12.67 -13.87
CA ALA A 259 -10.07 14.05 -13.56
C ALA A 259 -10.24 14.29 -12.05
N GLN A 260 -10.89 13.36 -11.35
CA GLN A 260 -11.03 13.36 -9.90
C GLN A 260 -9.66 13.37 -9.20
N ARG A 261 -8.71 12.53 -9.64
CA ARG A 261 -7.35 12.53 -9.08
C ARG A 261 -6.63 13.86 -9.30
N GLN A 262 -6.84 14.56 -10.42
CA GLN A 262 -6.32 15.93 -10.60
C GLN A 262 -6.86 16.89 -9.54
N THR A 263 -8.16 16.80 -9.25
CA THR A 263 -8.82 17.63 -8.23
C THR A 263 -8.26 17.34 -6.84
N CYS A 264 -8.10 16.06 -6.49
CA CYS A 264 -7.54 15.63 -5.21
C CYS A 264 -6.15 16.22 -4.95
N MET A 265 -5.26 16.22 -5.94
CA MET A 265 -3.90 16.80 -5.81
C MET A 265 -3.92 18.22 -5.26
N ASN A 266 -4.78 19.07 -5.82
CA ASN A 266 -4.86 20.48 -5.43
C ASN A 266 -5.59 20.68 -4.10
N LYS A 267 -6.66 19.92 -3.84
CA LYS A 267 -7.37 19.97 -2.56
C LYS A 267 -6.46 19.57 -1.40
N PHE A 268 -5.67 18.51 -1.58
CA PHE A 268 -4.74 18.07 -0.55
C PHE A 268 -3.58 19.05 -0.39
N ALA A 269 -2.94 19.49 -1.49
CA ALA A 269 -1.85 20.48 -1.40
C ALA A 269 -2.28 21.77 -0.70
N ASN A 270 -3.50 22.25 -0.97
CA ASN A 270 -4.06 23.41 -0.31
C ASN A 270 -4.26 23.19 1.20
N TRP A 271 -4.77 22.02 1.62
CA TRP A 271 -4.94 21.72 3.05
C TRP A 271 -3.62 21.54 3.79
N PHE A 272 -2.65 20.85 3.17
CA PHE A 272 -1.30 20.70 3.73
C PHE A 272 -0.49 22.01 3.68
N GLY A 273 -0.97 23.03 2.96
CA GLY A 273 -0.30 24.32 2.77
C GLY A 273 0.91 24.30 1.83
N THR A 274 1.25 23.14 1.28
CA THR A 274 2.37 22.91 0.36
C THR A 274 2.16 21.61 -0.40
N MET A 275 3.00 21.30 -1.38
CA MET A 275 3.10 19.97 -1.98
C MET A 275 4.07 19.12 -1.14
N PRO A 276 3.58 18.18 -0.31
CA PRO A 276 4.45 17.37 0.53
C PRO A 276 5.11 16.21 -0.21
N LEU A 277 4.61 15.84 -1.41
CA LEU A 277 5.14 14.71 -2.15
C LEU A 277 6.56 15.00 -2.62
N VAL A 278 7.46 14.05 -2.38
CA VAL A 278 8.86 14.15 -2.79
C VAL A 278 9.10 13.18 -3.94
N HIS A 279 9.84 13.64 -4.95
CA HIS A 279 10.22 12.82 -6.10
C HIS A 279 11.36 11.84 -5.76
N SER A 280 11.40 10.73 -6.47
CA SER A 280 12.42 9.69 -6.37
C SER A 280 12.56 8.96 -7.69
N GLN A 281 13.77 8.47 -7.93
CA GLN A 281 14.10 7.57 -9.05
C GLN A 281 14.60 6.21 -8.54
N MET A 282 14.63 6.02 -7.23
CA MET A 282 15.14 4.79 -6.59
C MET A 282 14.19 3.63 -6.84
N ARG A 283 14.71 2.48 -7.26
CA ARG A 283 13.97 1.22 -7.32
C ARG A 283 14.82 0.12 -6.72
N LEU A 284 14.20 -0.75 -5.94
CA LEU A 284 14.85 -1.95 -5.43
C LEU A 284 14.29 -3.19 -6.13
N ASP A 285 15.20 -4.04 -6.57
CA ASP A 285 14.93 -5.30 -7.25
C ASP A 285 15.60 -6.44 -6.46
N PRO A 286 15.02 -7.65 -6.41
CA PRO A 286 15.72 -8.82 -5.90
C PRO A 286 17.03 -9.05 -6.67
N VAL A 287 18.02 -9.66 -6.04
CA VAL A 287 19.35 -9.90 -6.64
C VAL A 287 19.27 -10.59 -8.01
N LEU A 288 18.35 -11.56 -8.16
CA LEU A 288 18.17 -12.32 -9.40
C LEU A 288 17.15 -11.68 -10.37
N PHE A 289 16.81 -10.41 -10.20
CA PHE A 289 15.84 -9.75 -11.07
C PHE A 289 16.37 -9.61 -12.50
N LYS A 290 15.60 -10.14 -13.48
CA LYS A 290 16.00 -10.31 -14.88
C LYS A 290 17.29 -11.13 -15.07
N ASP A 291 17.72 -11.84 -14.04
CA ASP A 291 18.85 -12.73 -14.14
C ASP A 291 18.48 -13.97 -14.96
N GLN A 292 19.28 -14.25 -15.98
CA GLN A 292 19.14 -15.43 -16.82
C GLN A 292 19.63 -16.71 -16.12
N VAL A 293 20.07 -16.67 -14.86
CA VAL A 293 20.52 -17.84 -14.10
C VAL A 293 19.57 -19.02 -14.22
N SER A 294 18.25 -18.85 -14.26
CA SER A 294 17.32 -19.97 -14.49
C SER A 294 17.44 -20.61 -15.90
N ILE A 295 17.73 -19.81 -16.92
CA ILE A 295 18.03 -20.25 -18.30
C ILE A 295 19.42 -20.91 -18.34
N LEU A 296 20.41 -20.34 -17.64
CA LEU A 296 21.78 -20.84 -17.58
C LEU A 296 21.91 -22.11 -16.72
N ARG A 297 21.08 -22.30 -15.68
CA ARG A 297 21.01 -23.55 -14.90
C ARG A 297 20.57 -24.72 -15.76
N LYS A 298 19.67 -24.49 -16.73
CA LYS A 298 19.33 -25.53 -17.72
C LYS A 298 20.51 -25.89 -18.63
N LYS A 299 21.44 -24.96 -18.86
CA LYS A 299 22.66 -25.14 -19.67
C LYS A 299 23.78 -25.87 -18.90
N TYR A 300 23.89 -25.67 -17.59
CA TYR A 300 24.94 -26.26 -16.75
C TYR A 300 24.37 -27.12 -15.61
N ARG A 301 23.64 -28.19 -15.96
CA ARG A 301 22.98 -29.07 -14.98
C ARG A 301 23.94 -29.80 -14.03
N GLU A 302 25.22 -29.92 -14.41
CA GLU A 302 26.22 -30.67 -13.64
C GLU A 302 26.88 -29.85 -12.52
N ILE A 303 26.69 -28.53 -12.48
CA ILE A 303 27.28 -27.67 -11.44
C ILE A 303 26.63 -27.91 -10.06
N GLU A 304 25.36 -28.34 -10.00
CA GLU A 304 24.66 -28.66 -8.75
C GLU A 304 24.90 -30.12 -8.27
N ARG A 305 25.79 -30.88 -8.93
CA ARG A 305 26.13 -32.28 -8.57
C ARG A 305 27.40 -32.42 -7.70
N LEU A 306 28.05 -31.31 -7.36
CA LEU A 306 29.18 -31.26 -6.41
C LEU A 306 28.68 -30.99 -4.99
#